data_AF-A0A4V2LZS3-F1
#
_entry.id   AF-A0A4V2LZS3-F1
#
_cell.length_a   1.000
_cell.length_b   1.000
_cell.length_c   1.000
_cell.angle_alpha   90.00
_cell.angle_beta   90.00
_cell.angle_gamma   90.00
#
_symmetry.space_group_name_H-M   'P 1'
#
loop_
_entity.id
_entity.type
_entity.pdbx_description
1 polymer ?
#
loop_
_entity_poly.entity_id
_entity_poly.type
_entity_poly.pdbx_seq_one_letter_code
_entity_poly.pdbx_strand_id
1 'polypeptide(L)' 'MRVYGSIVATGLNHGGKSNGLMAPNAQSQSKLIRDLYRRHEVGIERLAYVKTHGTGAHLGDPIEMR' A
#
# COMPACT_ATOMS: atom_id res chain seq x y z
N MET A 1 30.70 8.50 -6.59
CA MET A 1 29.23 8.48 -6.80
C MET A 1 28.59 7.87 -5.56
N ARG A 2 27.56 8.49 -4.98
CA ARG A 2 26.89 8.00 -3.75
C ARG A 2 25.51 7.46 -4.09
N VAL A 3 25.20 6.24 -3.66
CA VAL A 3 23.89 5.58 -3.82
C VAL A 3 23.19 5.57 -2.46
N TYR A 4 21.94 6.04 -2.40
CA TYR A 4 21.16 6.14 -1.14
C TYR A 4 20.26 4.94 -0.88
N GLY A 5 19.85 4.23 -1.93
CA GLY A 5 18.95 3.09 -1.85
C GLY A 5 18.53 2.64 -3.25
N SER A 6 17.78 1.55 -3.30
CA SER A 6 17.22 1.00 -4.54
C SER A 6 15.71 0.85 -4.40
N ILE A 7 14.97 1.18 -5.46
CA ILE A 7 13.54 0.93 -5.55
C ILE A 7 13.37 -0.48 -6.11
N VAL A 8 12.97 -1.42 -5.26
CA VAL A 8 12.84 -2.84 -5.63
C VAL A 8 11.58 -3.11 -6.44
N ALA A 9 10.48 -2.42 -6.12
CA ALA A 9 9.20 -2.59 -6.79
C ALA A 9 8.32 -1.34 -6.66
N THR A 10 7.44 -1.12 -7.63
CA THR A 10 6.41 -0.07 -7.63
C THR A 10 5.11 -0.62 -8.20
N GLY A 11 3.96 -0.19 -7.69
CA GLY A 11 2.66 -0.64 -8.18
C GLY A 11 1.58 0.40 -8.03
N LEU A 12 0.53 0.23 -8.84
CA LEU A 12 -0.67 1.05 -8.81
C LEU A 12 -1.91 0.18 -9.06
N ASN A 13 -3.04 0.57 -8.48
CA ASN A 13 -4.36 0.04 -8.81
C ASN A 13 -5.44 1.11 -8.54
N HIS A 14 -6.71 0.73 -8.59
CA HIS A 14 -7.84 1.62 -8.37
C HIS A 14 -8.78 1.10 -7.28
N GLY A 15 -9.41 2.03 -6.54
CA GLY A 15 -10.38 1.71 -5.47
C GLY A 15 -11.65 1.02 -5.97
N GLY A 16 -11.94 1.11 -7.27
CA GLY A 16 -13.11 0.46 -7.89
C GLY A 16 -14.43 0.94 -7.28
N LYS A 17 -15.40 0.04 -7.20
CA LYS A 17 -16.67 0.31 -6.52
C LYS A 17 -16.44 0.27 -5.00
N SER A 18 -16.63 1.40 -4.33
CA SER A 18 -16.56 1.54 -2.87
C SER A 18 -17.82 2.22 -2.31
N ASN A 19 -17.86 2.49 -1.00
CA ASN A 19 -19.00 3.10 -0.31
C ASN A 19 -19.18 4.62 -0.59
N GLY A 20 -18.46 5.16 -1.56
CA GLY A 20 -18.56 6.54 -2.00
C GLY A 20 -17.46 6.88 -2.99
N LEU A 21 -17.69 7.84 -3.88
CA LEU A 21 -16.73 8.17 -4.94
C LEU A 21 -15.31 8.50 -4.42
N MET A 22 -15.23 9.14 -3.25
CA MET A 22 -13.97 9.48 -2.58
C MET A 22 -13.66 8.58 -1.38
N ALA A 23 -14.45 7.51 -1.15
CA ALA A 23 -14.25 6.64 -0.01
C ALA A 23 -13.08 5.68 -0.28
N PRO A 24 -12.13 5.54 0.67
CA PRO A 24 -11.04 4.59 0.54
C PRO A 24 -11.55 3.14 0.53
N ASN A 25 -10.77 2.25 -0.07
CA ASN A 25 -11.10 0.83 -0.21
C ASN A 25 -9.95 -0.04 0.31
N ALA A 26 -10.13 -0.60 1.51
CA ALA A 26 -9.15 -1.48 2.16
C ALA A 26 -8.80 -2.70 1.30
N GLN A 27 -9.79 -3.33 0.66
CA GLN A 27 -9.58 -4.52 -0.18
C GLN A 27 -8.68 -4.19 -1.37
N SER A 28 -8.89 -3.05 -2.02
CA SER A 28 -8.02 -2.59 -3.11
C SER A 28 -6.61 -2.29 -2.62
N GLN A 29 -6.44 -1.63 -1.47
CA GLN A 29 -5.10 -1.35 -0.90
C GLN A 29 -4.35 -2.64 -0.55
N SER A 30 -5.01 -3.55 0.17
CA SER A 30 -4.51 -4.89 0.48
C SER A 30 -4.11 -5.67 -0.77
N LYS A 31 -4.95 -5.62 -1.82
CA LYS A 31 -4.67 -6.28 -3.11
C LYS A 31 -3.43 -5.71 -3.78
N LEU A 32 -3.24 -4.39 -3.77
CA LEU A 32 -2.06 -3.75 -4.34
C LEU A 32 -0.78 -4.28 -3.70
N ILE A 33 -0.72 -4.24 -2.36
CA ILE A 33 0.48 -4.63 -1.61
C ILE A 33 0.77 -6.12 -1.82
N ARG A 34 -0.22 -7.00 -1.68
CA ARG A 34 -0.04 -8.45 -1.87
C ARG A 34 0.39 -8.80 -3.29
N ASP A 35 -0.25 -8.19 -4.30
CA ASP A 35 0.09 -8.45 -5.69
C ASP A 35 1.52 -7.95 -6.01
N LEU A 36 1.94 -6.81 -5.45
CA LEU A 36 3.28 -6.27 -5.65
C LEU A 36 4.35 -7.18 -5.03
N TYR A 37 4.16 -7.60 -3.78
CA TYR A 37 5.10 -8.48 -3.09
C TYR A 37 5.22 -9.83 -3.80
N ARG A 38 4.09 -10.40 -4.25
CA ARG A 38 4.08 -11.66 -5.00
C ARG A 38 4.76 -11.53 -6.36
N ARG A 39 4.49 -10.48 -7.14
CA ARG A 39 5.03 -10.32 -8.50
C ARG A 39 6.54 -10.06 -8.53
N HIS A 40 7.06 -9.42 -7.49
CA HIS A 40 8.48 -9.06 -7.39
C HIS A 40 9.24 -9.93 -6.38
N GLU A 41 8.62 -11.02 -5.92
CA GLU A 41 9.22 -11.99 -5.00
C GLU A 41 9.83 -11.34 -3.75
N VAL A 42 9.18 -10.28 -3.25
CA VAL A 42 9.60 -9.57 -2.04
C VAL A 42 9.07 -10.32 -0.84
N GLY A 43 9.98 -10.97 -0.10
CA GLY A 43 9.66 -11.63 1.15
C GLY A 43 9.21 -10.64 2.22
N ILE A 44 8.06 -10.91 2.85
CA ILE A 44 7.48 -10.05 3.89
C ILE A 44 8.38 -9.97 5.13
N GLU A 45 9.18 -11.00 5.38
CA GLU A 45 10.17 -11.07 6.47
C GLU A 45 11.29 -10.03 6.33
N ARG A 46 11.48 -9.46 5.13
CA ARG A 46 12.44 -8.37 4.88
C ARG A 46 11.87 -6.99 5.20
N LEU A 47 10.59 -6.88 5.53
CA LEU A 47 9.93 -5.61 5.81
C LEU A 47 10.29 -5.11 7.22
N ALA A 48 11.18 -4.12 7.29
CA ALA A 48 11.56 -3.50 8.56
C ALA A 48 10.67 -2.31 8.94
N TYR A 49 10.08 -1.62 7.96
CA TYR A 49 9.34 -0.39 8.17
C TYR A 49 8.28 -0.17 7.10
N VAL A 50 7.12 0.34 7.53
CA VAL A 50 6.02 0.75 6.65
C VAL A 50 5.79 2.24 6.86
N LYS A 51 5.86 3.01 5.77
CA LYS A 51 5.36 4.37 5.72
C LYS A 51 3.94 4.34 5.16
N THR A 52 2.98 4.74 5.98
CA THR A 52 1.56 4.82 5.60
C THR A 52 1.29 6.11 4.81
N HIS A 53 0.12 6.16 4.16
CA HIS A 53 -0.48 7.39 3.67
C HIS A 53 -0.81 8.32 4.84
N GLY A 54 -1.42 7.79 5.91
CA GLY A 54 -1.42 8.42 7.24
C GLY A 54 -1.96 9.84 7.27
N THR A 55 -3.14 10.06 6.69
CA THR A 55 -3.76 11.40 6.57
C THR A 55 -4.20 12.02 7.89
N GLY A 56 -4.26 11.26 8.99
CA GLY A 56 -4.87 11.71 10.24
C GLY A 56 -6.40 11.71 10.18
N ALA A 57 -6.98 11.04 9.19
CA ALA A 57 -8.42 11.08 8.94
C ALA A 57 -9.11 10.00 9.78
N HIS A 58 -10.13 10.41 10.55
CA HIS A 58 -10.83 9.51 11.48
C HIS A 58 -11.39 8.24 10.80
N LEU A 59 -11.86 8.36 9.55
CA LEU A 59 -12.33 7.22 8.77
C LEU A 59 -11.21 6.52 7.97
N GLY A 60 -10.29 7.30 7.41
CA GLY A 60 -9.27 6.80 6.47
C GLY A 60 -8.21 5.94 7.15
N ASP A 61 -7.69 6.41 8.28
CA ASP A 61 -6.57 5.73 8.95
C ASP A 61 -6.96 4.33 9.47
N PRO A 62 -8.17 4.11 10.06
CA PRO A 62 -8.61 2.75 10.38
C PRO A 62 -8.85 1.85 9.17
N ILE A 63 -9.11 2.41 7.99
CA ILE A 63 -9.27 1.64 6.74
C ILE A 63 -7.90 1.21 6.19
N GLU A 64 -6.87 2.03 6.34
CA GLU A 64 -5.51 1.71 5.93
C GLU A 64 -4.89 0.56 6.74
N MET A 65 -5.33 0.36 7.99
CA MET A 65 -4.83 -0.71 8.88
C MET A 65 -5.59 -2.04 8.77
N ARG A 66 -6.54 -2.18 7.84
CA ARG A 66 -7.33 -3.41 7.63
C ARG A 66 -6.77 -4.32 6.54
#